data_AF-A0A0M0F9M2-F1
#
_entry.id   AF-A0A0M0F9M2-F1
#
_cell.length_a   1.000
_cell.length_b   1.000
_cell.length_c   1.000
_cell.angle_alpha   90.00
_cell.angle_beta   90.00
_cell.angle_gamma   90.00
#
_symmetry.space_group_name_H-M   'P 1'
#
loop_
_entity.id
_entity.type
_entity.pdbx_description
1 polymer ?
#
loop_
_entity_poly.entity_id
_entity_poly.type
_entity_poly.pdbx_seq_one_letter_code
_entity_poly.pdbx_strand_id
1 'polypeptide(L)'
;MTSATRALWIGTYPHPANGGAEGVWRVGLDVDAAAGTGSFVGGVLAAESPSPSFLALDDDTLYAVGETEAGSVSAFAVGPDGGLTPRGERVATGGSYPCHVVVSGDVLVANYGDGVLTAVATAADGALAAADDRPGTAVRRQGHAGTGPVTERQEGPHAHFVAPLAHLGAADDGSGDVLVVDLGTDELRRHDPAAPDGSAPRVVATFPPGTGPRHLAALPSGHLVVVGELDPALFVLAPVDDPDGARTYDVVARYDVTHAAAPAGGGNYPSHVAVSADGTRVLAAVRGADVLAVHAVEPGPDGGVPSLRHLADSPVGGAWPRHFAVLAGSGAPDEPLHDLVVVANQNDDPLIERPEAASAGEEPTSNLALLRVRRSDGAAHVVDVLALPAPACVVEA
;
A
#
# COMPACT_ATOMS: atom_id res chain seq x y z
N MET A 1 4.40 -2.87 -33.24
CA MET A 1 4.15 -3.04 -31.79
C MET A 1 5.13 -2.12 -31.10
N THR A 2 4.67 -1.01 -30.56
CA THR A 2 5.55 -0.06 -29.86
C THR A 2 5.69 -0.56 -28.43
N SER A 3 6.84 -1.15 -28.11
CA SER A 3 7.25 -1.35 -26.71
C SER A 3 7.32 0.04 -26.07
N ALA A 4 6.60 0.23 -24.98
CA ALA A 4 6.70 1.43 -24.16
C ALA A 4 7.44 1.07 -22.88
N THR A 5 8.55 1.74 -22.61
CA THR A 5 9.26 1.61 -21.34
C THR A 5 8.54 2.45 -20.30
N ARG A 6 7.99 1.80 -19.28
CA ARG A 6 7.44 2.44 -18.08
C ARG A 6 8.56 2.65 -17.08
N ALA A 7 8.51 3.73 -16.30
CA ALA A 7 9.42 3.92 -15.17
C ALA A 7 8.70 3.56 -13.87
N LEU A 8 9.40 2.88 -12.98
CA LEU A 8 8.93 2.47 -11.68
C LEU A 8 9.85 3.04 -10.60
N TRP A 9 9.24 3.60 -9.56
CA TRP A 9 9.90 3.99 -8.32
C TRP A 9 9.67 2.93 -7.27
N ILE A 10 10.75 2.49 -6.62
CA ILE A 10 10.73 1.39 -5.68
C ILE A 10 11.27 1.89 -4.35
N GLY A 11 10.42 1.82 -3.33
CA GLY A 11 10.82 2.01 -1.95
C GLY A 11 11.48 0.74 -1.42
N THR A 12 12.48 0.86 -0.55
CA THR A 12 13.24 -0.28 -0.02
C THR A 12 13.53 -0.13 1.47
N TYR A 13 13.74 -1.25 2.16
CA TYR A 13 14.40 -1.26 3.48
C TYR A 13 15.91 -1.42 3.36
N PRO A 14 16.68 -1.09 4.41
CA PRO A 14 18.10 -1.34 4.45
C PRO A 14 18.42 -2.83 4.32
N HIS A 15 19.36 -3.14 3.43
CA HIS A 15 19.74 -4.51 3.10
C HIS A 15 21.26 -4.74 3.19
N PRO A 16 21.73 -5.78 3.91
CA PRO A 16 23.16 -6.03 4.09
C PRO A 16 23.93 -6.36 2.80
N ALA A 17 23.29 -7.02 1.82
CA ALA A 17 24.00 -7.56 0.66
C ALA A 17 24.47 -6.52 -0.37
N ASN A 18 24.05 -5.25 -0.25
CA ASN A 18 24.41 -4.18 -1.18
C ASN A 18 25.29 -3.10 -0.55
N GLY A 19 26.16 -3.50 0.40
CA GLY A 19 27.02 -2.55 1.11
C GLY A 19 26.25 -1.56 1.99
N GLY A 20 24.99 -1.87 2.33
CA GLY A 20 24.11 -1.03 3.14
C GLY A 20 23.40 0.09 2.37
N ALA A 21 23.48 0.13 1.03
CA ALA A 21 22.77 1.13 0.24
C ALA A 21 21.25 0.96 0.36
N GLU A 22 20.61 1.92 1.01
CA GLU A 22 19.16 2.04 1.16
C GLU A 22 18.66 3.32 0.48
N GLY A 23 17.46 3.27 -0.09
CA GLY A 23 16.88 4.46 -0.68
C GLY A 23 15.80 4.17 -1.70
N VAL A 24 15.56 5.16 -2.55
CA VAL A 24 14.59 5.05 -3.63
C VAL A 24 15.30 4.54 -4.87
N TRP A 25 14.80 3.45 -5.44
CA TRP A 25 15.32 2.87 -6.66
C TRP A 25 14.46 3.23 -7.85
N ARG A 26 15.09 3.35 -9.03
CA ARG A 26 14.42 3.47 -10.31
C ARG A 26 14.64 2.23 -11.14
N VAL A 27 13.54 1.67 -11.63
CA VAL A 27 13.53 0.49 -12.50
C VAL A 27 12.76 0.82 -13.77
N GLY A 28 13.32 0.46 -14.92
CA GLY A 28 12.58 0.48 -16.19
C GLY A 28 11.79 -0.81 -16.38
N LEU A 29 10.65 -0.73 -17.05
CA LEU A 29 9.87 -1.90 -17.44
C LEU A 29 9.45 -1.77 -18.90
N ASP A 30 10.05 -2.58 -19.75
CA ASP A 30 9.64 -2.71 -21.15
C ASP A 30 8.41 -3.63 -21.19
N VAL A 31 7.28 -3.12 -21.67
CA VAL A 31 6.04 -3.90 -21.78
C VAL A 31 5.51 -3.98 -23.21
N ASP A 32 5.09 -5.17 -23.59
CA ASP A 32 4.09 -5.36 -24.63
C ASP A 32 2.76 -5.64 -23.94
N ALA A 33 1.98 -4.58 -23.74
CA ALA A 33 0.71 -4.67 -23.04
C ALA A 33 -0.28 -5.60 -23.75
N ALA A 34 -0.26 -5.65 -25.09
CA ALA A 34 -1.19 -6.48 -25.87
C ALA A 34 -0.87 -7.98 -25.72
N ALA A 35 0.41 -8.32 -25.71
CA ALA A 35 0.88 -9.70 -25.51
C ALA A 35 0.88 -10.12 -24.02
N GLY A 36 0.87 -9.15 -23.09
CA GLY A 36 1.03 -9.40 -21.67
C GLY A 36 2.43 -9.84 -21.27
N THR A 37 3.42 -9.45 -22.06
CA THR A 37 4.83 -9.76 -21.78
C THR A 37 5.56 -8.50 -21.39
N GLY A 38 6.65 -8.65 -20.65
CA GLY A 38 7.53 -7.55 -20.35
C GLY A 38 8.82 -8.04 -19.71
N SER A 39 9.78 -7.14 -19.60
CA SER A 39 11.04 -7.39 -18.91
C SER A 39 11.49 -6.15 -18.18
N PHE A 40 12.06 -6.34 -16.98
CA PHE A 40 12.69 -5.26 -16.27
C PHE A 40 13.99 -4.83 -16.95
N VAL A 41 14.28 -3.53 -16.86
CA VAL A 41 15.48 -2.93 -17.43
C VAL A 41 16.15 -2.06 -16.37
N GLY A 42 17.40 -2.37 -16.05
CA GLY A 42 18.19 -1.60 -15.09
C GLY A 42 17.84 -1.93 -13.64
N GLY A 43 17.67 -0.87 -12.83
CA GLY A 43 17.69 -0.95 -11.37
C GLY A 43 18.87 -0.15 -10.84
N VAL A 44 18.63 1.15 -10.60
CA VAL A 44 19.64 2.06 -10.07
C VAL A 44 19.11 2.73 -8.82
N LEU A 45 19.98 2.90 -7.82
CA LEU A 45 19.68 3.75 -6.68
C LEU A 45 19.58 5.19 -7.17
N ALA A 46 18.39 5.77 -7.07
CA ALA A 46 18.09 7.10 -7.56
C ALA A 46 18.29 8.17 -6.49
N ALA A 47 18.03 7.84 -5.22
CA ALA A 47 18.32 8.69 -4.07
C ALA A 47 18.57 7.84 -2.83
N GLU A 48 19.57 8.20 -2.03
CA GLU A 48 19.73 7.67 -0.68
C GLU A 48 18.66 8.25 0.24
N SER A 49 17.98 7.40 0.99
CA SER A 49 16.97 7.79 1.97
C SER A 49 16.85 6.70 3.03
N PRO A 50 16.65 7.03 4.32
CA PRO A 50 16.54 6.03 5.37
C PRO A 50 15.21 5.29 5.27
N SER A 51 15.24 3.99 4.97
CA SER A 51 14.07 3.11 4.93
C SER A 51 12.82 3.71 4.24
N PRO A 52 12.90 4.12 2.95
CA PRO A 52 11.75 4.63 2.21
C PRO A 52 10.79 3.52 1.85
N SER A 53 10.07 3.01 2.84
CA SER A 53 9.20 1.84 2.72
C SER A 53 7.93 2.07 1.91
N PHE A 54 7.51 3.34 1.77
CA PHE A 54 6.36 3.75 0.97
C PHE A 54 6.63 5.06 0.24
N LEU A 55 6.04 5.20 -0.94
CA LEU A 55 6.24 6.32 -1.85
C LEU A 55 4.90 6.86 -2.35
N ALA A 56 4.84 8.15 -2.65
CA ALA A 56 3.75 8.77 -3.39
C ALA A 56 4.33 9.71 -4.46
N LEU A 57 3.77 9.68 -5.65
CA LEU A 57 4.14 10.60 -6.73
C LEU A 57 2.97 11.57 -6.97
N ASP A 58 3.28 12.86 -6.99
CA ASP A 58 2.35 13.93 -7.38
C ASP A 58 3.07 14.84 -8.38
N ASP A 59 2.54 14.90 -9.61
CA ASP A 59 3.19 15.52 -10.77
C ASP A 59 4.67 15.12 -10.92
N ASP A 60 5.60 16.07 -10.69
CA ASP A 60 7.05 15.90 -10.79
C ASP A 60 7.73 15.76 -9.42
N THR A 61 6.98 15.46 -8.37
CA THR A 61 7.49 15.36 -7.00
C THR A 61 7.17 14.00 -6.39
N LEU A 62 8.24 13.27 -6.05
CA LEU A 62 8.17 12.01 -5.34
C LEU A 62 8.37 12.24 -3.85
N TYR A 63 7.39 11.82 -3.06
CA TYR A 63 7.44 11.80 -1.60
C TYR A 63 7.80 10.41 -1.10
N ALA A 64 8.68 10.35 -0.12
CA ALA A 64 9.09 9.10 0.53
C ALA A 64 8.99 9.26 2.05
N VAL A 65 8.34 8.30 2.71
CA VAL A 65 8.48 8.18 4.17
C VAL A 65 9.92 7.81 4.51
N GLY A 66 10.35 8.12 5.73
CA GLY A 66 11.54 7.51 6.33
C GLY A 66 11.10 6.69 7.53
N GLU A 67 10.88 5.39 7.33
CA GLU A 67 10.31 4.48 8.31
C GLU A 67 11.33 4.12 9.39
N THR A 68 11.55 5.07 10.27
CA THR A 68 12.47 4.97 11.41
C THR A 68 11.74 5.42 12.67
N GLU A 69 12.30 5.12 13.84
CA GLU A 69 11.73 5.57 15.12
C GLU A 69 11.54 7.10 15.17
N ALA A 70 12.48 7.86 14.62
CA ALA A 70 12.39 9.33 14.59
C ALA A 70 11.29 9.86 13.67
N GLY A 71 10.90 9.08 12.64
CA GLY A 71 9.86 9.40 11.68
C GLY A 71 10.15 10.62 10.80
N SER A 72 10.10 10.43 9.48
CA SER A 72 10.26 11.56 8.55
C SER A 72 9.53 11.37 7.23
N VAL A 73 9.44 12.44 6.46
CA VAL A 73 9.06 12.44 5.05
C VAL A 73 10.01 13.34 4.26
N SER A 74 10.40 12.89 3.08
CA SER A 74 11.31 13.59 2.16
C SER A 74 10.59 13.81 0.83
N ALA A 75 10.85 14.94 0.17
CA ALA A 75 10.38 15.24 -1.17
C ALA A 75 11.55 15.29 -2.15
N PHE A 76 11.35 14.76 -3.36
CA PHE A 76 12.33 14.75 -4.43
C PHE A 76 11.70 15.26 -5.72
N ALA A 77 12.35 16.22 -6.38
CA ALA A 77 12.00 16.58 -7.75
C ALA A 77 12.46 15.47 -8.70
N VAL A 78 11.57 15.08 -9.61
CA VAL A 78 11.83 14.11 -10.67
C VAL A 78 12.36 14.87 -11.90
N GLY A 79 13.64 14.68 -12.19
CA GLY A 79 14.28 15.25 -13.38
C GLY A 79 13.77 14.63 -14.68
N PRO A 80 13.95 15.30 -15.83
CA PRO A 80 13.53 14.79 -17.14
C PRO A 80 14.28 13.51 -17.57
N ASP A 81 15.47 13.27 -17.01
CA ASP A 81 16.24 12.04 -17.17
C ASP A 81 15.82 10.95 -16.17
N GLY A 82 14.91 11.27 -15.24
CA GLY A 82 14.47 10.47 -14.11
C GLY A 82 15.51 10.37 -12.99
N GLY A 83 16.40 11.36 -12.86
CA GLY A 83 17.16 11.56 -11.63
C GLY A 83 16.27 12.14 -10.52
N LEU A 84 16.57 11.83 -9.26
CA LEU A 84 15.91 12.43 -8.10
C LEU A 84 16.82 13.47 -7.45
N THR A 85 16.31 14.67 -7.23
CA THR A 85 17.02 15.71 -6.46
C THR A 85 16.17 16.14 -5.28
N PRO A 86 16.73 16.23 -4.05
CA PRO A 86 15.97 16.69 -2.90
C PRO A 86 15.27 18.02 -3.16
N ARG A 87 13.95 18.07 -2.88
CA ARG A 87 13.11 19.26 -3.04
C ARG A 87 12.79 19.82 -1.65
N GLY A 88 13.77 20.54 -1.10
CA GLY A 88 13.74 21.05 0.28
C GLY A 88 14.38 20.11 1.30
N GLU A 89 14.25 20.45 2.57
CA GLU A 89 14.73 19.61 3.67
C GLU A 89 13.75 18.48 3.99
N ARG A 90 14.28 17.42 4.59
CA ARG A 90 13.46 16.36 5.19
C ARG A 90 12.68 16.93 6.37
N VAL A 91 11.39 16.60 6.44
CA VAL A 91 10.51 17.04 7.53
C VAL A 91 10.26 15.89 8.48
N ALA A 92 10.35 16.16 9.79
CA ALA A 92 9.95 15.20 10.82
C ALA A 92 8.42 15.09 10.83
N THR A 93 7.89 13.85 10.78
CA THR A 93 6.44 13.64 10.81
C THR A 93 5.85 13.91 12.19
N GLY A 94 6.69 13.86 13.22
CA GLY A 94 6.29 14.00 14.62
C GLY A 94 5.52 12.78 15.15
N GLY A 95 5.55 11.67 14.41
CA GLY A 95 5.16 10.33 14.87
C GLY A 95 6.25 9.31 14.52
N SER A 96 6.07 8.05 14.94
CA SER A 96 7.09 7.00 14.85
C SER A 96 6.82 5.99 13.73
N TYR A 97 7.86 5.52 13.05
CA TYR A 97 7.79 4.53 11.96
C TYR A 97 6.69 4.84 10.90
N PRO A 98 6.80 5.96 10.16
CA PRO A 98 5.86 6.27 9.08
C PRO A 98 5.93 5.21 7.99
N CYS A 99 4.78 4.59 7.69
CA CYS A 99 4.71 3.39 6.85
C CYS A 99 3.85 3.57 5.59
N HIS A 100 3.18 4.71 5.46
CA HIS A 100 2.36 5.04 4.30
C HIS A 100 2.33 6.56 4.08
N VAL A 101 2.36 6.98 2.81
CA VAL A 101 2.25 8.39 2.39
C VAL A 101 1.32 8.50 1.19
N VAL A 102 0.53 9.57 1.15
CA VAL A 102 -0.34 9.94 0.03
C VAL A 102 -0.44 11.46 -0.06
N VAL A 103 -0.73 11.98 -1.25
CA VAL A 103 -0.91 13.43 -1.48
C VAL A 103 -2.37 13.71 -1.76
N SER A 104 -2.96 14.69 -1.08
CA SER A 104 -4.32 15.18 -1.34
C SER A 104 -4.39 16.65 -0.92
N GLY A 105 -3.75 17.51 -1.71
CA GLY A 105 -3.38 18.86 -1.27
C GLY A 105 -2.12 18.80 -0.43
N ASP A 106 -2.28 18.51 0.87
CA ASP A 106 -1.15 18.24 1.76
C ASP A 106 -0.58 16.83 1.56
N VAL A 107 0.63 16.61 2.04
CA VAL A 107 1.24 15.28 2.16
C VAL A 107 0.77 14.65 3.47
N LEU A 108 0.09 13.51 3.37
CA LEU A 108 -0.52 12.82 4.50
C LEU A 108 0.24 11.52 4.79
N VAL A 109 0.61 11.32 6.05
CA VAL A 109 1.47 10.23 6.50
C VAL A 109 0.81 9.45 7.64
N ALA A 110 0.77 8.13 7.53
CA ALA A 110 0.40 7.24 8.63
C ALA A 110 1.66 6.79 9.38
N ASN A 111 1.72 7.09 10.68
CA ASN A 111 2.81 6.69 11.58
C ASN A 111 2.39 5.42 12.33
N TYR A 112 3.06 4.30 12.01
CA TYR A 112 2.70 2.99 12.54
C TYR A 112 3.06 2.86 14.02
N GLY A 113 4.20 3.40 14.44
CA GLY A 113 4.74 3.16 15.78
C GLY A 113 3.90 3.74 16.92
N ASP A 114 3.07 4.74 16.64
CA ASP A 114 2.29 5.47 17.64
C ASP A 114 0.88 5.87 17.22
N GLY A 115 0.42 5.45 16.04
CA GLY A 115 -0.97 5.67 15.62
C GLY A 115 -1.30 7.12 15.33
N VAL A 116 -0.41 7.84 14.65
CA VAL A 116 -0.59 9.26 14.33
C VAL A 116 -0.82 9.45 12.83
N LEU A 117 -1.87 10.17 12.46
CA LEU A 117 -1.95 10.81 11.15
C LEU A 117 -1.19 12.14 11.18
N THR A 118 -0.25 12.34 10.27
CA THR A 118 0.44 13.62 10.06
C THR A 118 0.05 14.21 8.71
N ALA A 119 -0.41 15.47 8.70
CA ALA A 119 -0.52 16.28 7.49
C ALA A 119 0.64 17.30 7.45
N VAL A 120 1.42 17.27 6.37
CA VAL A 120 2.53 18.19 6.09
C VAL A 120 2.13 19.08 4.92
N ALA A 121 2.12 20.39 5.16
CA ALA A 121 1.77 21.37 4.15
C ALA A 121 2.79 21.36 3.00
N THR A 122 2.30 21.50 1.77
CA THR A 122 3.13 21.58 0.57
C THR A 122 3.13 23.00 0.02
N ALA A 123 4.28 23.42 -0.50
CA ALA A 123 4.42 24.62 -1.31
C ALA A 123 3.93 24.35 -2.74
N ALA A 124 3.72 25.41 -3.52
CA ALA A 124 3.20 25.31 -4.88
C ALA A 124 4.13 24.55 -5.85
N ASP A 125 5.41 24.41 -5.51
CA ASP A 125 6.38 23.63 -6.25
C ASP A 125 6.50 22.18 -5.73
N GLY A 126 5.65 21.76 -4.79
CA GLY A 126 5.70 20.42 -4.19
C GLY A 126 6.69 20.28 -3.03
N ALA A 127 7.46 21.31 -2.67
CA ALA A 127 8.34 21.25 -1.50
C ALA A 127 7.52 21.12 -0.20
N LEU A 128 8.06 20.39 0.78
CA LEU A 128 7.45 20.27 2.10
C LEU A 128 7.73 21.53 2.91
N ALA A 129 6.71 22.10 3.55
CA ALA A 129 6.89 23.22 4.47
C ALA A 129 7.63 22.75 5.74
N ALA A 130 8.70 23.44 6.12
CA ALA A 130 9.43 23.10 7.34
C ALA A 130 8.68 23.65 8.57
N ALA A 131 8.90 23.01 9.73
CA ALA A 131 8.21 23.36 10.98
C ALA A 131 8.48 24.81 11.46
N ASP A 132 9.58 25.41 11.00
CA ASP A 132 10.04 26.76 11.32
C ASP A 132 9.54 27.85 10.35
N ASP A 133 9.01 27.48 9.18
CA ASP A 133 8.50 28.45 8.20
C ASP A 133 7.28 29.23 8.71
N ARG A 134 6.45 28.61 9.58
CA ARG A 134 5.40 29.26 10.38
C ARG A 134 5.08 28.45 11.64
N PRO A 135 5.17 29.02 12.86
CA PRO A 135 4.78 28.32 14.08
C PRO A 135 3.32 27.84 14.01
N GLY A 136 3.11 26.52 14.06
CA GLY A 136 1.80 25.89 14.23
C GLY A 136 0.98 25.60 12.97
N THR A 137 1.54 25.70 11.76
CA THR A 137 0.76 25.42 10.51
C THR A 137 1.42 24.53 9.47
N ALA A 138 2.71 24.21 9.58
CA ALA A 138 3.39 23.37 8.59
C ALA A 138 3.13 21.87 8.78
N VAL A 139 3.04 21.41 10.03
CA VAL A 139 2.80 20.01 10.39
C VAL A 139 1.64 19.94 11.38
N ARG A 140 0.61 19.16 11.05
CA ARG A 140 -0.57 18.90 11.89
C ARG A 140 -0.66 17.41 12.18
N ARG A 141 -0.81 17.04 13.45
CA ARG A 141 -0.87 15.65 13.90
C ARG A 141 -2.18 15.36 14.57
N GLN A 142 -2.73 14.18 14.30
CA GLN A 142 -3.98 13.71 14.88
C GLN A 142 -3.76 12.30 15.38
N GLY A 143 -3.61 12.18 16.71
CA GLY A 143 -3.25 10.92 17.37
C GLY A 143 -4.45 10.04 17.64
N HIS A 144 -4.23 8.74 17.55
CA HIS A 144 -5.18 7.73 17.95
C HIS A 144 -4.96 7.33 19.41
N ALA A 145 -5.89 6.54 19.95
CA ALA A 145 -5.82 5.99 21.29
C ALA A 145 -6.66 4.71 21.36
N GLY A 146 -6.23 3.75 22.17
CA GLY A 146 -6.85 2.44 22.29
C GLY A 146 -5.84 1.32 22.12
N THR A 147 -6.33 0.09 22.19
CA THR A 147 -5.56 -1.16 22.06
C THR A 147 -6.47 -2.25 21.50
N GLY A 148 -5.89 -3.34 21.00
CA GLY A 148 -6.60 -4.54 20.55
C GLY A 148 -6.23 -5.78 21.37
N PRO A 149 -6.86 -6.94 21.10
CA PRO A 149 -6.63 -8.16 21.88
C PRO A 149 -5.31 -8.89 21.58
N VAL A 150 -4.67 -8.66 20.43
CA VAL A 150 -3.39 -9.30 20.07
C VAL A 150 -2.24 -8.50 20.67
N THR A 151 -1.90 -8.76 21.93
CA THR A 151 -1.06 -7.89 22.76
C THR A 151 0.35 -7.64 22.23
N GLU A 152 0.90 -8.50 21.36
CA GLU A 152 2.21 -8.28 20.73
C GLU A 152 2.16 -7.40 19.46
N ARG A 153 0.96 -7.11 18.95
CA ARG A 153 0.73 -6.38 17.69
C ARG A 153 -0.29 -5.25 17.80
N GLN A 154 -0.94 -5.11 18.95
CA GLN A 154 -2.06 -4.23 19.23
C GLN A 154 -1.99 -3.65 20.67
N GLU A 155 -0.77 -3.49 21.18
CA GLU A 155 -0.46 -2.89 22.49
C GLU A 155 -0.82 -1.40 22.57
N GLY A 156 -1.00 -0.78 21.40
CA GLY A 156 -1.39 0.61 21.20
C GLY A 156 -1.95 0.79 19.80
N PRO A 157 -2.25 2.03 19.39
CA PRO A 157 -2.69 2.31 18.03
C PRO A 157 -1.53 2.20 17.03
N HIS A 158 -1.84 1.69 15.84
CA HIS A 158 -0.91 1.50 14.74
C HIS A 158 -1.56 1.93 13.41
N ALA A 159 -1.51 3.23 13.10
CA ALA A 159 -2.04 3.78 11.87
C ALA A 159 -1.20 3.28 10.69
N HIS A 160 -1.84 2.55 9.76
CA HIS A 160 -1.12 1.84 8.71
C HIS A 160 -1.42 2.37 7.30
N PHE A 161 -2.58 2.95 7.06
CA PHE A 161 -2.97 3.39 5.73
C PHE A 161 -3.82 4.65 5.79
N VAL A 162 -3.55 5.60 4.88
CA VAL A 162 -4.34 6.83 4.72
C VAL A 162 -4.99 6.81 3.35
N ALA A 163 -6.31 6.97 3.32
CA ALA A 163 -7.12 6.98 2.11
C ALA A 163 -7.90 8.29 2.00
N PRO A 164 -7.47 9.25 1.18
CA PRO A 164 -8.27 10.45 0.91
C PRO A 164 -9.60 10.07 0.31
N LEU A 165 -10.72 10.56 0.84
CA LEU A 165 -12.06 10.22 0.33
C LEU A 165 -12.21 10.57 -1.15
N ALA A 166 -11.60 11.67 -1.58
CA ALA A 166 -11.54 12.11 -2.97
C ALA A 166 -10.92 11.07 -3.93
N HIS A 167 -10.13 10.12 -3.41
CA HIS A 167 -9.49 9.05 -4.20
C HIS A 167 -10.32 7.76 -4.22
N LEU A 168 -11.45 7.70 -3.50
CA LEU A 168 -12.25 6.49 -3.31
C LEU A 168 -13.54 6.46 -4.15
N GLY A 169 -13.64 7.31 -5.18
CA GLY A 169 -14.71 7.27 -6.17
C GLY A 169 -16.10 7.49 -5.55
N ALA A 170 -16.99 6.50 -5.64
CA ALA A 170 -18.35 6.60 -5.07
C ALA A 170 -18.36 6.75 -3.53
N ALA A 171 -17.23 6.47 -2.87
CA ALA A 171 -17.06 6.74 -1.45
C ALA A 171 -16.81 8.23 -1.12
N ASP A 172 -16.45 9.05 -2.12
CA ASP A 172 -16.26 10.50 -1.95
C ASP A 172 -17.59 11.18 -1.61
N ASP A 173 -17.58 11.98 -0.54
CA ASP A 173 -18.69 12.81 -0.10
C ASP A 173 -18.40 14.32 -0.24
N GLY A 174 -17.25 14.67 -0.83
CA GLY A 174 -16.83 16.04 -1.10
C GLY A 174 -16.34 16.80 0.13
N SER A 175 -16.15 16.15 1.28
CA SER A 175 -15.70 16.83 2.50
C SER A 175 -14.22 17.22 2.48
N GLY A 176 -13.40 16.52 1.69
CA GLY A 176 -11.93 16.62 1.75
C GLY A 176 -11.30 15.85 2.91
N ASP A 177 -12.08 15.07 3.66
CA ASP A 177 -11.57 14.24 4.75
C ASP A 177 -10.83 13.00 4.23
N VAL A 178 -10.10 12.37 5.15
CA VAL A 178 -9.40 11.12 4.89
C VAL A 178 -9.83 10.03 5.86
N LEU A 179 -9.75 8.79 5.41
CA LEU A 179 -9.90 7.60 6.23
C LEU A 179 -8.52 7.06 6.60
N VAL A 180 -8.32 6.72 7.87
CA VAL A 180 -7.10 6.12 8.39
C VAL A 180 -7.43 4.74 8.95
N VAL A 181 -6.74 3.72 8.46
CA VAL A 181 -6.84 2.36 8.94
C VAL A 181 -5.89 2.18 10.12
N ASP A 182 -6.40 1.78 11.27
CA ASP A 182 -5.62 1.52 12.47
C ASP A 182 -5.60 0.03 12.82
N LEU A 183 -4.45 -0.60 12.59
CA LEU A 183 -4.22 -2.01 12.88
C LEU A 183 -4.33 -2.29 14.39
N GLY A 184 -3.79 -1.38 15.20
CA GLY A 184 -3.64 -1.55 16.64
C GLY A 184 -4.96 -1.45 17.41
N THR A 185 -5.96 -0.77 16.87
CA THR A 185 -7.26 -0.57 17.54
C THR A 185 -8.43 -1.29 16.87
N ASP A 186 -8.20 -2.01 15.76
CA ASP A 186 -9.27 -2.62 14.95
C ASP A 186 -10.31 -1.60 14.46
N GLU A 187 -9.86 -0.44 13.99
CA GLU A 187 -10.75 0.68 13.64
C GLU A 187 -10.42 1.33 12.30
N LEU A 188 -11.47 1.87 11.68
CA LEU A 188 -11.37 2.86 10.59
C LEU A 188 -11.75 4.22 11.16
N ARG A 189 -10.87 5.21 11.01
CA ARG A 189 -11.04 6.54 11.57
C ARG A 189 -11.12 7.59 10.48
N ARG A 190 -11.96 8.59 10.65
CA ARG A 190 -12.11 9.74 9.74
C ARG A 190 -11.45 10.96 10.36
N HIS A 191 -10.66 11.66 9.54
CA HIS A 191 -9.90 12.84 9.92
C HIS A 191 -10.16 13.98 8.94
N ASP A 192 -10.28 15.20 9.46
CA ASP A 192 -10.12 16.42 8.68
C ASP A 192 -8.62 16.78 8.68
N PRO A 193 -7.88 16.63 7.57
CA PRO A 193 -6.45 16.92 7.52
C PRO A 193 -6.10 18.40 7.77
N ALA A 194 -7.06 19.33 7.61
CA ALA A 194 -6.89 20.74 7.89
C ALA A 194 -7.16 21.10 9.36
N ALA A 195 -7.68 20.17 10.17
CA ALA A 195 -7.97 20.41 11.57
C ALA A 195 -6.69 20.78 12.36
N PRO A 196 -6.79 21.59 13.42
CA PRO A 196 -5.65 21.96 14.25
C PRO A 196 -4.87 20.74 14.79
N ASP A 197 -3.57 20.92 15.02
CA ASP A 197 -2.73 19.91 15.67
C ASP A 197 -3.34 19.43 17.00
N GLY A 198 -3.34 18.11 17.22
CA GLY A 198 -3.95 17.46 18.37
C GLY A 198 -5.47 17.23 18.26
N SER A 199 -6.09 17.54 17.12
CA SER A 199 -7.52 17.23 16.92
C SER A 199 -7.78 15.73 16.95
N ALA A 200 -8.90 15.35 17.57
CA ALA A 200 -9.30 13.96 17.71
C ALA A 200 -10.07 13.49 16.47
N PRO A 201 -9.77 12.30 15.92
CA PRO A 201 -10.55 11.72 14.84
C PRO A 201 -11.89 11.14 15.30
N ARG A 202 -12.77 10.87 14.32
CA ARG A 202 -14.01 10.11 14.53
C ARG A 202 -13.80 8.65 14.12
N VAL A 203 -14.14 7.70 14.99
CA VAL A 203 -14.24 6.29 14.59
C VAL A 203 -15.48 6.15 13.69
N VAL A 204 -15.29 5.62 12.48
CA VAL A 204 -16.35 5.46 11.48
C VAL A 204 -16.63 4.00 11.12
N ALA A 205 -15.76 3.07 11.53
CA ALA A 205 -16.03 1.63 11.55
C ALA A 205 -15.19 0.96 12.65
N THR A 206 -15.70 -0.14 13.20
CA THR A 206 -14.97 -1.02 14.11
C THR A 206 -14.99 -2.43 13.54
N PHE A 207 -13.83 -3.06 13.45
CA PHE A 207 -13.66 -4.43 12.96
C PHE A 207 -13.83 -5.44 14.10
N PRO A 208 -14.06 -6.73 13.80
CA PRO A 208 -13.98 -7.77 14.82
C PRO A 208 -12.65 -7.70 15.59
N PRO A 209 -12.64 -7.87 16.93
CA PRO A 209 -11.39 -7.76 17.70
C PRO A 209 -10.32 -8.76 17.24
N GLY A 210 -9.10 -8.27 17.04
CA GLY A 210 -7.95 -9.04 16.55
C GLY A 210 -7.85 -9.11 15.03
N THR A 211 -8.59 -8.27 14.30
CA THR A 211 -8.54 -8.20 12.83
C THR A 211 -7.19 -7.67 12.36
N GLY A 212 -6.69 -6.62 13.01
CA GLY A 212 -5.54 -5.86 12.57
C GLY A 212 -5.70 -5.34 11.14
N PRO A 213 -6.69 -4.47 10.85
CA PRO A 213 -6.92 -3.97 9.50
C PRO A 213 -5.70 -3.19 9.01
N ARG A 214 -5.32 -3.36 7.74
CA ARG A 214 -4.04 -2.84 7.21
C ARG A 214 -4.23 -1.82 6.09
N HIS A 215 -4.60 -2.27 4.90
CA HIS A 215 -4.84 -1.43 3.72
C HIS A 215 -6.29 -1.56 3.27
N LEU A 216 -6.80 -0.55 2.56
CA LEU A 216 -8.14 -0.55 2.00
C LEU A 216 -8.14 -0.23 0.51
N ALA A 217 -9.17 -0.69 -0.19
CA ALA A 217 -9.51 -0.29 -1.55
C ALA A 217 -11.03 -0.07 -1.67
N ALA A 218 -11.45 0.81 -2.57
CA ALA A 218 -12.87 1.08 -2.81
C ALA A 218 -13.40 0.31 -4.02
N LEU A 219 -14.60 -0.25 -3.89
CA LEU A 219 -15.35 -0.82 -5.00
C LEU A 219 -16.14 0.28 -5.73
N PRO A 220 -16.49 0.10 -7.02
CA PRO A 220 -17.31 1.08 -7.75
C PRO A 220 -18.67 1.36 -7.11
N SER A 221 -19.18 0.45 -6.28
CA SER A 221 -20.44 0.60 -5.54
C SER A 221 -20.32 1.51 -4.30
N GLY A 222 -19.13 2.01 -3.98
CA GLY A 222 -18.87 2.81 -2.77
C GLY A 222 -18.64 1.98 -1.51
N HIS A 223 -18.71 0.64 -1.61
CA HIS A 223 -18.26 -0.25 -0.55
C HIS A 223 -16.73 -0.25 -0.46
N LEU A 224 -16.20 -0.45 0.73
CA LEU A 224 -14.75 -0.60 0.92
C LEU A 224 -14.41 -2.08 1.13
N VAL A 225 -13.23 -2.47 0.68
CA VAL A 225 -12.62 -3.77 0.98
C VAL A 225 -11.33 -3.52 1.75
N VAL A 226 -11.22 -4.11 2.94
CA VAL A 226 -10.09 -3.93 3.85
C VAL A 226 -9.45 -5.28 4.11
N VAL A 227 -8.13 -5.37 4.02
CA VAL A 227 -7.39 -6.57 4.44
C VAL A 227 -7.13 -6.55 5.94
N GLY A 228 -7.43 -7.67 6.61
CA GLY A 228 -6.95 -7.94 7.97
C GLY A 228 -5.58 -8.60 7.92
N GLU A 229 -4.58 -7.99 8.55
CA GLU A 229 -3.24 -8.57 8.65
C GLU A 229 -3.19 -9.69 9.69
N LEU A 230 -3.86 -9.50 10.83
CA LEU A 230 -3.83 -10.44 11.97
C LEU A 230 -4.95 -11.48 11.88
N ASP A 231 -6.09 -11.09 11.31
CA ASP A 231 -7.11 -12.00 10.78
C ASP A 231 -7.00 -12.04 9.25
N PRO A 232 -6.28 -13.02 8.65
CA PRO A 232 -6.05 -13.11 7.21
C PRO A 232 -7.34 -13.28 6.36
N ALA A 233 -8.04 -12.17 6.18
CA ALA A 233 -9.33 -12.06 5.53
C ALA A 233 -9.50 -10.71 4.81
N LEU A 234 -10.46 -10.69 3.88
CA LEU A 234 -11.01 -9.49 3.26
C LEU A 234 -12.33 -9.13 3.95
N PHE A 235 -12.44 -7.91 4.45
CA PHE A 235 -13.63 -7.36 5.07
C PHE A 235 -14.32 -6.39 4.13
N VAL A 236 -15.60 -6.61 3.84
CA VAL A 236 -16.42 -5.69 3.05
C VAL A 236 -17.17 -4.77 3.98
N LEU A 237 -17.02 -3.47 3.75
CA LEU A 237 -17.64 -2.40 4.51
C LEU A 237 -18.71 -1.72 3.66
N ALA A 238 -19.92 -1.62 4.19
CA ALA A 238 -21.02 -0.91 3.54
C ALA A 238 -21.14 0.51 4.11
N PRO A 239 -21.29 1.55 3.26
CA PRO A 239 -21.54 2.89 3.75
C PRO A 239 -22.91 2.95 4.45
N VAL A 240 -22.98 3.68 5.55
CA VAL A 240 -24.20 3.93 6.32
C VAL A 240 -24.43 5.43 6.39
N ASP A 241 -25.67 5.84 6.12
CA ASP A 241 -26.09 7.23 6.29
C ASP A 241 -26.19 7.54 7.78
N ASP A 242 -25.27 8.35 8.29
CA ASP A 242 -25.24 8.79 9.67
C ASP A 242 -26.17 10.02 9.86
N PRO A 243 -27.03 10.04 10.89
CA PRO A 243 -27.86 11.20 11.23
C PRO A 243 -27.06 12.49 11.48
N ASP A 244 -25.81 12.40 11.93
CA ASP A 244 -24.90 13.52 12.18
C ASP A 244 -24.24 14.06 10.88
N GLY A 245 -24.54 13.44 9.73
CA GLY A 245 -24.13 13.89 8.40
C GLY A 245 -22.76 13.39 7.92
N ALA A 246 -21.98 12.70 8.76
CA ALA A 246 -20.68 12.12 8.36
C ALA A 246 -20.82 10.63 8.02
N ARG A 247 -20.47 10.23 6.79
CA ARG A 247 -20.54 8.84 6.34
C ARG A 247 -19.78 7.88 7.28
N THR A 248 -20.47 6.87 7.79
CA THR A 248 -19.92 5.75 8.57
C THR A 248 -19.96 4.46 7.76
N TYR A 249 -19.38 3.39 8.30
CA TYR A 249 -19.34 2.09 7.64
C TYR A 249 -19.58 0.94 8.61
N ASP A 250 -20.38 -0.04 8.17
CA ASP A 250 -20.56 -1.31 8.86
C ASP A 250 -19.74 -2.40 8.17
N VAL A 251 -19.08 -3.27 8.96
CA VAL A 251 -18.49 -4.50 8.44
C VAL A 251 -19.62 -5.49 8.15
N VAL A 252 -19.90 -5.71 6.86
CA VAL A 252 -21.06 -6.50 6.40
C VAL A 252 -20.69 -7.91 5.92
N ALA A 253 -19.41 -8.16 5.62
CA ALA A 253 -18.94 -9.49 5.25
C ALA A 253 -17.44 -9.68 5.53
N ARG A 254 -17.05 -10.94 5.73
CA ARG A 254 -15.67 -11.42 5.88
C ARG A 254 -15.47 -12.60 4.93
N TYR A 255 -14.40 -12.58 4.14
CA TYR A 255 -14.01 -13.65 3.23
C TYR A 255 -12.56 -14.03 3.52
N ASP A 256 -12.23 -15.33 3.50
CA ASP A 256 -10.83 -15.72 3.60
C ASP A 256 -10.05 -15.12 2.42
N VAL A 257 -8.93 -14.46 2.73
CA VAL A 257 -8.12 -13.74 1.73
C VAL A 257 -7.39 -14.71 0.81
N THR A 258 -7.13 -15.93 1.25
CA THR A 258 -6.42 -16.95 0.47
C THR A 258 -6.87 -18.32 0.91
N HIS A 259 -6.82 -19.30 0.01
CA HIS A 259 -6.97 -20.71 0.34
C HIS A 259 -5.60 -21.42 0.39
N ALA A 260 -4.51 -20.73 0.07
CA ALA A 260 -3.16 -21.24 0.21
C ALA A 260 -2.81 -21.44 1.69
N ALA A 261 -2.19 -22.59 1.98
CA ALA A 261 -1.77 -22.92 3.34
C ALA A 261 -0.66 -21.98 3.79
N ALA A 262 -0.75 -21.54 5.05
CA ALA A 262 0.35 -20.85 5.71
C ALA A 262 1.58 -21.79 5.85
N PRO A 263 2.80 -21.24 5.89
CA PRO A 263 4.01 -22.03 6.13
C PRO A 263 4.00 -22.64 7.53
N ALA A 264 4.71 -23.75 7.71
CA ALA A 264 4.80 -24.42 9.00
C ALA A 264 5.42 -23.50 10.06
N GLY A 265 4.74 -23.32 11.19
CA GLY A 265 5.21 -22.45 12.28
C GLY A 265 5.02 -20.95 12.05
N GLY A 266 4.32 -20.56 10.98
CA GLY A 266 3.96 -19.18 10.69
C GLY A 266 2.48 -19.02 10.31
N GLY A 267 2.08 -17.78 10.01
CA GLY A 267 0.75 -17.43 9.53
C GLY A 267 0.76 -16.86 8.12
N ASN A 268 -0.43 -16.59 7.60
CA ASN A 268 -0.63 -15.72 6.44
C ASN A 268 -0.89 -14.30 6.92
N TYR A 269 -0.21 -13.33 6.30
CA TYR A 269 -0.31 -11.92 6.67
C TYR A 269 -0.55 -11.08 5.41
N PRO A 270 -1.82 -10.84 5.02
CA PRO A 270 -2.16 -9.94 3.93
C PRO A 270 -1.45 -8.60 4.07
N SER A 271 -1.01 -8.05 2.95
CA SER A 271 -0.24 -6.81 2.91
C SER A 271 -0.99 -5.71 2.17
N HIS A 272 -0.96 -5.70 0.84
CA HIS A 272 -1.63 -4.71 0.02
C HIS A 272 -2.90 -5.30 -0.63
N VAL A 273 -3.90 -4.45 -0.86
CA VAL A 273 -5.14 -4.79 -1.55
C VAL A 273 -5.44 -3.73 -2.60
N ALA A 274 -5.86 -4.17 -3.78
CA ALA A 274 -6.27 -3.29 -4.87
C ALA A 274 -7.50 -3.84 -5.57
N VAL A 275 -8.26 -2.95 -6.20
CA VAL A 275 -9.39 -3.31 -7.07
C VAL A 275 -8.94 -3.12 -8.52
N SER A 276 -9.29 -4.07 -9.39
CA SER A 276 -8.99 -3.95 -10.82
C SER A 276 -9.64 -2.70 -11.41
N ALA A 277 -9.06 -2.14 -12.48
CA ALA A 277 -9.58 -0.92 -13.10
C ALA A 277 -11.04 -1.04 -13.60
N ASP A 278 -11.48 -2.26 -13.95
CA ASP A 278 -12.88 -2.56 -14.33
C ASP A 278 -13.82 -2.77 -13.13
N GLY A 279 -13.30 -2.74 -11.91
CA GLY A 279 -14.05 -2.92 -10.66
C GLY A 279 -14.51 -4.35 -10.39
N THR A 280 -14.13 -5.32 -11.22
CA THR A 280 -14.68 -6.68 -11.17
C THR A 280 -13.84 -7.67 -10.36
N ARG A 281 -12.65 -7.27 -9.90
CA ARG A 281 -11.73 -8.13 -9.14
C ARG A 281 -11.10 -7.37 -7.98
N VAL A 282 -10.91 -8.07 -6.87
CA VAL A 282 -10.05 -7.66 -5.75
C VAL A 282 -8.78 -8.51 -5.82
N LEU A 283 -7.63 -7.87 -5.72
CA LEU A 283 -6.32 -8.51 -5.67
C LEU A 283 -5.72 -8.23 -4.30
N ALA A 284 -5.12 -9.23 -3.65
CA ALA A 284 -4.43 -9.09 -2.38
C ALA A 284 -3.10 -9.83 -2.40
N ALA A 285 -2.02 -9.17 -1.96
CA ALA A 285 -0.76 -9.83 -1.70
C ALA A 285 -0.79 -10.46 -0.30
N VAL A 286 -0.35 -11.71 -0.20
CA VAL A 286 -0.35 -12.46 1.06
C VAL A 286 1.05 -12.96 1.37
N ARG A 287 1.63 -12.41 2.44
CA ARG A 287 2.90 -12.86 3.01
C ARG A 287 2.70 -14.18 3.76
N GLY A 288 3.69 -15.06 3.72
CA GLY A 288 3.63 -16.39 4.35
C GLY A 288 3.41 -17.45 3.29
N ALA A 289 2.20 -17.49 2.72
CA ALA A 289 1.94 -18.30 1.54
C ALA A 289 2.64 -17.78 0.27
N ASP A 290 3.04 -16.50 0.26
CA ASP A 290 3.73 -15.82 -0.83
C ASP A 290 2.96 -15.93 -2.16
N VAL A 291 1.68 -15.57 -2.09
CA VAL A 291 0.73 -15.60 -3.21
C VAL A 291 0.12 -14.23 -3.46
N LEU A 292 -0.25 -14.01 -4.72
CA LEU A 292 -1.25 -13.04 -5.12
C LEU A 292 -2.60 -13.76 -5.15
N ALA A 293 -3.48 -13.40 -4.22
CA ALA A 293 -4.84 -13.89 -4.17
C ALA A 293 -5.75 -12.98 -5.00
N VAL A 294 -6.65 -13.57 -5.80
CA VAL A 294 -7.59 -12.84 -6.64
C VAL A 294 -9.02 -13.32 -6.39
N HIS A 295 -9.94 -12.38 -6.19
CA HIS A 295 -11.36 -12.63 -5.98
C HIS A 295 -12.18 -11.87 -7.02
N ALA A 296 -13.23 -12.51 -7.54
CA ALA A 296 -14.25 -11.81 -8.32
C ALA A 296 -15.14 -10.99 -7.38
N VAL A 297 -15.47 -9.78 -7.82
CA VAL A 297 -16.51 -8.95 -7.23
C VAL A 297 -17.82 -9.31 -7.92
N GLU A 298 -18.74 -9.88 -7.17
CA GLU A 298 -20.08 -10.22 -7.64
C GLU A 298 -21.05 -9.15 -7.12
N PRO A 299 -21.64 -8.32 -7.99
CA PRO A 299 -22.55 -7.27 -7.56
C PRO A 299 -23.75 -7.82 -6.79
N GLY A 300 -24.13 -7.14 -5.71
CA GLY A 300 -25.36 -7.47 -4.99
C GLY A 300 -26.61 -7.18 -5.85
N PRO A 301 -27.70 -7.94 -5.66
CA PRO A 301 -28.96 -7.64 -6.33
C PRO A 301 -29.43 -6.22 -5.99
N ASP A 302 -29.98 -5.52 -6.98
CA ASP A 302 -30.47 -4.14 -6.86
C ASP A 302 -29.45 -3.14 -6.26
N GLY A 303 -28.15 -3.40 -6.44
CA GLY A 303 -27.08 -2.56 -5.89
C GLY A 303 -26.76 -2.80 -4.41
N GLY A 304 -27.24 -3.91 -3.85
CA GLY A 304 -26.94 -4.33 -2.48
C GLY A 304 -25.49 -4.75 -2.26
N VAL A 305 -25.23 -5.34 -1.09
CA VAL A 305 -23.88 -5.74 -0.65
C VAL A 305 -23.23 -6.68 -1.68
N PRO A 306 -22.06 -6.34 -2.24
CA PRO A 306 -21.34 -7.22 -3.17
C PRO A 306 -20.75 -8.42 -2.42
N SER A 307 -20.67 -9.57 -3.10
CA SER A 307 -19.93 -10.73 -2.61
C SER A 307 -18.56 -10.86 -3.27
N LEU A 308 -17.61 -11.45 -2.55
CA LEU A 308 -16.29 -11.78 -3.07
C LEU A 308 -16.20 -13.29 -3.25
N ARG A 309 -15.90 -13.74 -4.47
CA ARG A 309 -15.64 -15.16 -4.76
C ARG A 309 -14.18 -15.35 -5.09
N HIS A 310 -13.46 -16.13 -4.28
CA HIS A 310 -12.08 -16.50 -4.55
C HIS A 310 -11.96 -17.16 -5.94
N LEU A 311 -10.96 -16.72 -6.72
CA LEU A 311 -10.68 -17.23 -8.06
C LEU A 311 -9.37 -18.03 -8.09
N ALA A 312 -8.29 -17.46 -7.57
CA ALA A 312 -6.98 -18.08 -7.60
C ALA A 312 -6.06 -17.56 -6.50
N ASP A 313 -5.14 -18.43 -6.06
CA ASP A 313 -3.91 -18.10 -5.37
C ASP A 313 -2.76 -18.43 -6.33
N SER A 314 -1.94 -17.44 -6.68
CA SER A 314 -0.82 -17.63 -7.62
C SER A 314 0.51 -17.24 -6.97
N PRO A 315 1.56 -18.08 -7.03
CA PRO A 315 2.88 -17.72 -6.50
C PRO A 315 3.40 -16.41 -7.08
N VAL A 316 3.98 -15.55 -6.21
CA VAL A 316 4.46 -14.22 -6.62
C VAL A 316 5.85 -14.21 -7.25
N GLY A 317 6.51 -15.37 -7.40
CA GLY A 317 7.87 -15.43 -7.96
C GLY A 317 8.95 -14.86 -7.03
N GLY A 318 8.69 -14.89 -5.73
CA GLY A 318 9.57 -14.44 -4.66
C GLY A 318 8.90 -14.72 -3.32
N ALA A 319 9.38 -14.09 -2.25
CA ALA A 319 8.85 -14.28 -0.91
C ALA A 319 8.55 -12.94 -0.23
N TRP A 320 7.58 -12.97 0.69
CA TRP A 320 7.15 -11.81 1.47
C TRP A 320 6.66 -10.63 0.61
N PRO A 321 5.61 -10.81 -0.23
CA PRO A 321 5.08 -9.75 -1.08
C PRO A 321 4.45 -8.64 -0.23
N ARG A 322 5.17 -7.53 -0.04
CA ARG A 322 4.74 -6.43 0.85
C ARG A 322 3.81 -5.43 0.16
N HIS A 323 3.95 -5.29 -1.16
CA HIS A 323 3.16 -4.37 -1.98
C HIS A 323 3.14 -4.84 -3.43
N PHE A 324 2.17 -4.35 -4.21
CA PHE A 324 2.17 -4.51 -5.65
C PHE A 324 1.53 -3.31 -6.33
N ALA A 325 1.86 -3.10 -7.61
CA ALA A 325 1.19 -2.15 -8.49
C ALA A 325 0.49 -2.91 -9.61
N VAL A 326 -0.77 -2.54 -9.90
CA VAL A 326 -1.51 -3.07 -11.06
C VAL A 326 -1.29 -2.13 -12.24
N LEU A 327 -0.59 -2.62 -13.26
CA LEU A 327 -0.41 -1.92 -14.52
C LEU A 327 -1.61 -2.29 -15.41
N ALA A 328 -2.42 -1.29 -15.79
CA ALA A 328 -3.58 -1.51 -16.64
C ALA A 328 -3.17 -2.26 -17.93
N GLY A 329 -3.73 -3.45 -18.13
CA GLY A 329 -3.52 -4.26 -19.32
C GLY A 329 -4.51 -3.90 -20.44
N SER A 330 -4.09 -4.13 -21.69
CA SER A 330 -4.99 -4.17 -22.86
C SER A 330 -4.81 -5.51 -23.54
N GLY A 331 -5.89 -6.17 -23.97
CA GLY A 331 -5.77 -7.38 -24.79
C GLY A 331 -5.78 -6.99 -26.26
N ALA A 332 -5.04 -7.72 -27.10
CA ALA A 332 -5.36 -7.76 -28.52
C ALA A 332 -6.83 -8.23 -28.71
N PRO A 333 -7.55 -7.83 -29.78
CA PRO A 333 -8.98 -8.11 -29.95
C PRO A 333 -9.41 -9.57 -29.79
N ASP A 334 -8.50 -10.52 -30.01
CA ASP A 334 -8.73 -11.97 -29.97
C ASP A 334 -7.92 -12.70 -28.88
N GLU A 335 -7.24 -11.98 -27.99
CA GLU A 335 -6.46 -12.57 -26.89
C GLU A 335 -7.21 -12.44 -25.56
N PRO A 336 -7.12 -13.42 -24.64
CA PRO A 336 -7.68 -13.30 -23.30
C PRO A 336 -7.17 -12.04 -22.60
N LEU A 337 -8.12 -11.25 -22.08
CA LEU A 337 -7.80 -10.07 -21.28
C LEU A 337 -6.99 -10.46 -20.06
N HIS A 338 -6.01 -9.63 -19.73
CA HIS A 338 -5.12 -9.80 -18.61
C HIS A 338 -4.72 -8.44 -18.04
N ASP A 339 -4.25 -8.46 -16.80
CA ASP A 339 -3.59 -7.34 -16.14
C ASP A 339 -2.11 -7.70 -15.94
N LEU A 340 -1.24 -6.70 -15.94
CA LEU A 340 0.15 -6.85 -15.52
C LEU A 340 0.26 -6.36 -14.08
N VAL A 341 0.95 -7.11 -13.22
CA VAL A 341 1.11 -6.77 -11.81
C VAL A 341 2.59 -6.83 -11.45
N VAL A 342 3.13 -5.74 -10.91
CA VAL A 342 4.51 -5.71 -10.39
C VAL A 342 4.45 -5.88 -8.89
N VAL A 343 5.06 -6.94 -8.38
CA VAL A 343 5.07 -7.29 -6.95
C VAL A 343 6.45 -6.99 -6.36
N ALA A 344 6.46 -6.30 -5.20
CA ALA A 344 7.65 -6.11 -4.38
C ALA A 344 7.75 -7.24 -3.34
N ASN A 345 8.66 -8.18 -3.60
CA ASN A 345 8.96 -9.31 -2.73
C ASN A 345 10.12 -8.92 -1.81
N GLN A 346 9.80 -8.62 -0.56
CA GLN A 346 10.72 -8.02 0.39
C GLN A 346 11.80 -8.99 0.87
N ASN A 347 11.48 -10.29 0.94
CA ASN A 347 12.21 -11.40 1.57
C ASN A 347 13.24 -11.04 2.67
N ASP A 348 14.39 -10.44 2.32
CA ASP A 348 15.60 -10.35 3.15
C ASP A 348 15.70 -9.11 4.05
N ASP A 349 14.57 -8.55 4.48
CA ASP A 349 14.58 -7.48 5.48
C ASP A 349 15.10 -8.04 6.83
N PRO A 350 16.20 -7.50 7.38
CA PRO A 350 16.80 -7.98 8.63
C PRO A 350 15.90 -7.79 9.86
N LEU A 351 14.81 -7.01 9.74
CA LEU A 351 13.83 -6.78 10.80
C LEU A 351 12.70 -7.82 10.83
N ILE A 352 12.64 -8.73 9.86
CA ILE A 352 11.67 -9.83 9.85
C ILE A 352 12.24 -11.02 10.65
N GLU A 353 11.68 -11.30 11.83
CA GLU A 353 11.95 -12.55 12.54
C GLU A 353 11.36 -13.74 11.75
N ARG A 354 12.18 -14.73 11.41
CA ARG A 354 11.76 -15.94 10.68
C ARG A 354 11.79 -17.18 11.57
N PRO A 355 10.80 -18.09 11.47
CA PRO A 355 10.95 -19.47 11.94
C PRO A 355 12.11 -20.16 11.18
N GLU A 356 12.94 -20.96 11.85
CA GLU A 356 14.08 -21.66 11.24
C GLU A 356 13.64 -22.73 10.22
N ALA A 357 13.50 -22.36 8.94
CA ALA A 357 13.57 -23.22 7.74
C ALA A 357 13.56 -22.30 6.49
N ALA A 358 14.46 -22.33 5.53
CA ALA A 358 15.28 -23.41 5.01
C ALA A 358 16.68 -22.91 4.63
N SER A 359 17.71 -23.36 5.35
CA SER A 359 19.09 -23.24 4.88
C SER A 359 19.42 -24.39 3.94
N ALA A 360 19.60 -24.07 2.64
CA ALA A 360 20.60 -24.62 1.72
C ALA A 360 20.15 -24.56 0.25
N GLY A 361 20.66 -23.57 -0.49
CA GLY A 361 20.71 -23.56 -1.95
C GLY A 361 19.94 -22.40 -2.59
N GLU A 362 20.68 -21.40 -3.10
CA GLU A 362 20.19 -20.26 -3.90
C GLU A 362 18.85 -19.69 -3.41
N GLU A 363 18.85 -19.09 -2.20
CA GLU A 363 17.67 -18.37 -1.69
C GLU A 363 17.28 -17.26 -2.67
N PRO A 364 15.98 -17.03 -2.93
CA PRO A 364 15.55 -15.87 -3.68
C PRO A 364 15.94 -14.63 -2.87
N THR A 365 17.02 -13.97 -3.27
CA THR A 365 17.28 -12.61 -2.83
C THR A 365 16.05 -11.79 -3.18
N SER A 366 15.57 -10.97 -2.25
CA SER A 366 14.58 -9.92 -2.44
C SER A 366 14.48 -9.44 -3.90
N ASN A 367 13.27 -9.31 -4.43
CA ASN A 367 13.09 -9.06 -5.86
C ASN A 367 11.82 -8.28 -6.19
N LEU A 368 11.82 -7.68 -7.37
CA LEU A 368 10.59 -7.38 -8.09
C LEU A 368 10.20 -8.58 -8.93
N ALA A 369 8.90 -8.85 -9.04
CA ALA A 369 8.35 -9.82 -9.97
C ALA A 369 7.28 -9.16 -10.83
N LEU A 370 7.32 -9.39 -12.14
CA LEU A 370 6.24 -9.04 -13.06
C LEU A 370 5.36 -10.26 -13.25
N LEU A 371 4.07 -10.13 -12.99
CA LEU A 371 3.06 -11.16 -13.17
C LEU A 371 2.10 -10.77 -14.28
N ARG A 372 1.66 -11.76 -15.06
CA ARG A 372 0.50 -11.63 -15.96
C ARG A 372 -0.68 -12.34 -15.34
N VAL A 373 -1.71 -11.58 -14.96
CA VAL A 373 -2.93 -12.05 -14.29
C VAL A 373 -4.06 -12.15 -15.31
N ARG A 374 -4.60 -13.35 -15.52
CA ARG A 374 -5.71 -13.56 -16.46
C ARG A 374 -7.03 -13.08 -15.85
N ARG A 375 -7.78 -12.23 -16.56
CA ARG A 375 -9.03 -11.65 -16.04
C ARG A 375 -10.16 -12.66 -15.88
N SER A 376 -10.16 -13.75 -16.64
CA SER A 376 -11.26 -14.74 -16.64
C SER A 376 -11.35 -15.55 -15.35
N ASP A 377 -10.22 -15.81 -14.71
CA ASP A 377 -10.15 -16.71 -13.54
C ASP A 377 -9.06 -16.32 -12.54
N GLY A 378 -8.46 -15.14 -12.65
CA GLY A 378 -7.50 -14.61 -11.70
C GLY A 378 -6.14 -15.32 -11.66
N ALA A 379 -5.95 -16.39 -12.43
CA ALA A 379 -4.68 -17.12 -12.43
C ALA A 379 -3.54 -16.23 -12.95
N ALA A 380 -2.44 -16.19 -12.21
CA ALA A 380 -1.26 -15.43 -12.56
C ALA A 380 -0.05 -16.33 -12.82
N HIS A 381 0.84 -15.88 -13.69
CA HIS A 381 2.16 -16.48 -13.85
C HIS A 381 3.23 -15.39 -13.88
N VAL A 382 4.40 -15.74 -13.37
CA VAL A 382 5.58 -14.88 -13.38
C VAL A 382 6.09 -14.76 -14.82
N VAL A 383 6.27 -13.53 -15.27
CA VAL A 383 6.78 -13.16 -16.59
C VAL A 383 8.27 -12.86 -16.51
N ASP A 384 8.68 -12.10 -15.51
CA ASP A 384 10.07 -11.71 -15.29
C ASP A 384 10.34 -11.41 -13.81
N VAL A 385 11.60 -11.46 -13.39
CA VAL A 385 12.05 -11.12 -12.04
C VAL A 385 13.32 -10.28 -12.08
N LEU A 386 13.41 -9.30 -11.20
CA LEU A 386 14.60 -8.47 -11.02
C LEU A 386 15.02 -8.49 -9.56
N ALA A 387 16.21 -9.00 -9.27
CA ALA A 387 16.79 -8.92 -7.93
C ALA A 387 16.98 -7.45 -7.53
N LEU A 388 16.49 -7.07 -6.35
CA LEU A 388 16.52 -5.72 -5.82
C LEU A 388 16.53 -5.79 -4.29
N PRO A 389 17.33 -5.00 -3.57
CA PRO A 389 17.39 -5.11 -2.10
C PRO A 389 16.05 -4.76 -1.45
N ALA A 390 15.47 -5.70 -0.70
CA ALA A 390 14.31 -5.54 0.17
C ALA A 390 13.23 -4.54 -0.33
N PRO A 391 12.65 -4.72 -1.54
CA PRO A 391 11.65 -3.81 -2.06
C PRO A 391 10.38 -3.87 -1.19
N ALA A 392 9.87 -2.69 -0.87
CA ALA A 392 8.78 -2.49 0.07
C ALA A 392 7.51 -1.98 -0.62
N CYS A 393 7.65 -1.07 -1.59
CA CYS A 393 6.55 -0.53 -2.38
C CYS A 393 6.95 -0.33 -3.84
N VAL A 394 5.95 -0.20 -4.72
CA VAL A 394 6.12 0.05 -6.15
C VAL A 394 5.16 1.16 -6.56
N VAL A 395 5.68 2.22 -7.17
CA VAL A 395 4.90 3.32 -7.75
C VAL A 395 5.25 3.43 -9.23
N GLU A 396 4.25 3.41 -10.10
CA GLU A 396 4.42 3.72 -11.52
C GLU A 396 4.57 5.25 -11.69
N ALA A 397 5.55 5.68 -12.49
CA ALA A 397 5.89 7.08 -12.71
C ALA A 397 4.99 7.78 -13.74
#